data_AF-A0A7X9IBH4-F1
#
_entry.id   AF-A0A7X9IBH4-F1
#
_cell.length_a   1.000
_cell.length_b   1.000
_cell.length_c   1.000
_cell.angle_alpha   90.00
_cell.angle_beta   90.00
_cell.angle_gamma   90.00
#
_symmetry.space_group_name_H-M   'P 1'
#
loop_
_entity.id
_entity.type
_entity.pdbx_description
1 polymer ?
#
loop_
_entity_poly.entity_id
_entity_poly.type
_entity_poly.pdbx_seq_one_letter_code
_entity_poly.pdbx_strand_id
1 'polypeptide(L)' 'MRRSLYREEYLKRNNRLSVLLNSREMKALSLYCSRYRIKNKSEFMRTTIMKAIIQKFDDDHPTLWEEPAPTLFKQ' A
#
# COMPACT_ATOMS: atom_id res chain seq x y z
N MET A 1 10.21 -20.07 -22.19
CA MET A 1 9.34 -20.49 -21.06
C MET A 1 10.02 -20.54 -19.68
N ARG A 2 11.34 -20.35 -19.50
CA ARG A 2 11.96 -20.36 -18.14
C ARG A 2 11.85 -19.04 -17.35
N ARG A 3 11.68 -17.88 -18.02
CA ARG A 3 11.57 -16.57 -17.34
C ARG A 3 10.26 -16.38 -16.55
N SER A 4 9.16 -17.05 -16.90
CA SER A 4 7.89 -16.85 -16.18
C SER A 4 7.86 -17.58 -14.83
N LEU A 5 8.45 -18.77 -14.74
CA LEU A 5 8.50 -19.56 -13.49
C LEU A 5 9.25 -18.82 -12.38
N TYR A 6 10.41 -18.23 -12.70
CA TYR A 6 11.19 -17.46 -11.71
C TYR A 6 10.38 -16.26 -11.19
N ARG A 7 9.72 -15.50 -12.07
CA ARG A 7 8.91 -14.34 -11.68
C ARG A 7 7.76 -14.72 -10.74
N GLU A 8 7.13 -15.87 -10.96
CA GLU A 8 6.03 -16.34 -10.11
C GLU A 8 6.48 -16.66 -8.69
N GLU A 9 7.71 -17.15 -8.49
CA GLU A 9 8.23 -17.45 -7.16
C GLU A 9 8.42 -16.21 -6.29
N TYR A 10 8.96 -15.12 -6.83
CA TYR A 10 9.17 -13.87 -6.09
C TYR A 10 7.88 -13.09 -5.83
N LEU A 11 6.81 -13.38 -6.57
CA LEU A 11 5.50 -12.76 -6.37
C LEU A 11 4.63 -13.52 -5.36
N LYS A 12 5.10 -14.66 -4.85
CA LYS A 12 4.40 -15.43 -3.80
C LYS A 12 4.33 -14.62 -2.52
N ARG A 13 3.14 -14.58 -1.94
CA ARG A 13 2.85 -13.83 -0.72
C ARG A 13 3.07 -14.74 0.49
N ASN A 14 4.31 -14.81 0.95
CA ASN A 14 4.71 -15.72 2.04
C ASN A 14 4.71 -15.04 3.42
N ASN A 15 4.71 -13.71 3.46
CA ASN A 15 4.77 -12.94 4.71
C ASN A 15 3.36 -12.71 5.28
N ARG A 16 3.18 -12.99 6.56
CA ARG A 16 1.93 -12.75 7.28
C ARG A 16 1.90 -11.35 7.88
N LEU A 17 0.80 -10.62 7.67
CA LEU A 17 0.47 -9.38 8.35
C LEU A 17 -0.78 -9.61 9.21
N SER A 18 -0.73 -9.24 10.48
CA SER A 18 -1.88 -9.25 11.39
C SER A 18 -2.11 -7.83 11.91
N VAL A 19 -3.35 -7.36 11.88
CA VAL A 19 -3.73 -6.02 12.38
C VAL A 19 -4.84 -6.19 13.41
N LEU A 20 -4.69 -5.54 14.56
CA LEU A 20 -5.72 -5.48 15.59
C LEU A 20 -6.57 -4.23 15.37
N LEU A 21 -7.89 -4.39 15.47
CA LEU A 21 -8.86 -3.32 15.32
C LEU A 21 -9.75 -3.27 16.56
N ASN A 22 -10.16 -2.08 16.97
CA ASN A 22 -11.18 -1.94 18.00
C ASN A 22 -12.57 -2.35 17.47
N SER A 23 -13.55 -2.46 18.37
CA SER A 23 -14.90 -2.92 18.05
C SER A 23 -15.60 -2.02 17.01
N ARG A 24 -15.35 -0.71 17.04
CA ARG A 24 -15.94 0.27 16.12
C ARG A 24 -15.32 0.16 14.73
N GLU A 25 -14.01 0.05 14.65
CA GLU A 25 -13.25 -0.15 13.41
C GLU A 25 -13.64 -1.45 12.72
N MET A 26 -13.74 -2.56 13.47
CA MET A 26 -14.17 -3.85 12.95
C MET A 26 -15.59 -3.78 12.35
N LYS A 27 -16.51 -3.07 13.03
CA LYS A 27 -17.89 -2.86 12.54
C LYS A 27 -17.90 -2.02 11.27
N ALA A 28 -17.13 -0.93 11.23
CA ALA A 28 -17.01 -0.07 10.05
C ALA A 28 -16.45 -0.84 8.85
N LEU A 29 -15.38 -1.62 9.05
CA LEU A 29 -14.78 -2.45 8.00
C LEU A 29 -15.77 -3.48 7.47
N SER A 30 -16.52 -4.14 8.37
CA SER A 30 -17.51 -5.14 7.99
C SER A 30 -18.67 -4.53 7.19
N LEU A 31 -19.17 -3.38 7.62
CA LEU A 31 -20.23 -2.64 6.91
C LEU A 31 -19.76 -2.19 5.53
N TYR A 32 -18.53 -1.66 5.43
CA TYR A 32 -17.94 -1.27 4.15
C TYR A 32 -17.84 -2.46 3.21
N CYS A 33 -17.29 -3.59 3.67
CA CYS A 33 -17.16 -4.80 2.85
C CYS A 33 -18.52 -5.31 2.37
N SER A 34 -19.55 -5.27 3.24
CA SER A 34 -20.92 -5.66 2.87
C SER A 34 -21.52 -4.72 1.81
N ARG A 35 -21.42 -3.40 2.03
CA ARG A 35 -21.96 -2.38 1.14
C ARG A 35 -21.39 -2.46 -0.27
N TYR A 36 -20.08 -2.64 -0.39
CA TYR A 36 -19.39 -2.68 -1.68
C TYR A 36 -19.14 -4.10 -2.21
N ARG A 37 -19.78 -5.12 -1.60
CA ARG A 37 -19.71 -6.54 -2.00
C ARG A 37 -18.27 -7.07 -2.12
N ILE A 38 -17.42 -6.66 -1.19
CA ILE A 38 -16.03 -7.10 -1.13
C ILE A 38 -15.99 -8.56 -0.69
N LYS A 39 -15.67 -9.45 -1.63
CA LYS A 39 -15.57 -10.89 -1.38
C LYS A 39 -14.32 -11.28 -0.58
N ASN A 40 -13.20 -10.60 -0.83
CA ASN A 40 -11.91 -10.90 -0.21
C ASN A 40 -11.40 -9.71 0.61
N LYS A 41 -11.58 -9.78 1.94
CA LYS A 41 -11.14 -8.73 2.86
C LYS A 41 -9.63 -8.54 2.87
N SER A 42 -8.85 -9.62 2.79
CA SER A 42 -7.39 -9.58 2.79
C SER A 42 -6.84 -8.89 1.55
N GLU A 43 -7.43 -9.16 0.38
CA GLU A 43 -7.09 -8.48 -0.86
C GLU A 43 -7.42 -6.98 -0.82
N PHE A 44 -8.59 -6.63 -0.29
CA PHE A 44 -9.00 -5.24 -0.11
C PHE A 44 -8.02 -4.49 0.81
N MET A 45 -7.72 -5.05 1.99
CA MET A 45 -6.79 -4.44 2.93
C MET A 45 -5.41 -4.25 2.31
N ARG A 46 -4.85 -5.30 1.67
CA ARG A 46 -3.55 -5.23 1.02
C ARG A 46 -3.50 -4.14 -0.05
N THR A 47 -4.49 -4.12 -0.94
CA THR A 47 -4.53 -3.16 -2.05
C THR A 47 -4.65 -1.74 -1.54
N THR A 48 -5.46 -1.52 -0.51
CA THR A 48 -5.65 -0.20 0.11
C THR A 48 -4.36 0.29 0.77
N ILE A 49 -3.70 -0.57 1.56
CA ILE A 49 -2.43 -0.25 2.22
C ILE A 49 -1.35 0.06 1.18
N MET A 50 -1.18 -0.80 0.17
CA MET A 50 -0.16 -0.60 -0.86
C MET A 50 -0.40 0.68 -1.68
N LYS A 51 -1.66 0.99 -2.01
CA LYS A 51 -2.00 2.26 -2.67
C LYS A 51 -1.62 3.47 -1.81
N ALA A 52 -1.93 3.44 -0.52
CA ALA A 52 -1.57 4.53 0.39
C ALA A 52 -0.05 4.70 0.52
N ILE A 53 0.70 3.59 0.59
CA ILE A 53 2.17 3.61 0.64
C ILE A 53 2.75 4.21 -0.63
N ILE A 54 2.34 3.72 -1.81
CA ILE A 54 2.85 4.20 -3.10
C ILE A 54 2.51 5.68 -3.27
N GLN A 55 1.27 6.08 -2.99
CA GLN A 55 0.88 7.49 -3.09
C GLN A 55 1.75 8.37 -2.19
N LYS A 56 2.06 7.92 -0.97
CA LYS A 56 2.94 8.67 -0.07
C LYS A 56 4.36 8.81 -0.62
N PHE A 57 4.90 7.74 -1.19
CA PHE A 57 6.21 7.83 -1.85
C PHE A 57 6.20 8.74 -3.08
N ASP A 58 5.11 8.74 -3.85
CA ASP A 58 4.96 9.63 -5.00
C ASP A 58 4.86 11.10 -4.56
N ASP A 59 4.13 11.37 -3.46
CA ASP A 59 4.00 12.71 -2.87
C ASP A 59 5.33 13.23 -2.29
N ASP A 60 6.13 12.35 -1.68
CA ASP A 60 7.41 12.68 -1.05
C ASP A 60 8.59 12.66 -2.04
N HIS A 61 8.40 12.18 -3.26
CA HIS A 61 9.46 12.15 -4.26
C HIS A 61 9.74 13.58 -4.73
N PRO A 62 10.99 14.07 -4.64
CA PRO A 62 11.31 15.42 -5.08
C PRO A 62 10.92 15.55 -6.54
N THR A 63 10.00 16.48 -6.82
CA THR A 63 9.58 16.73 -8.19
C THR A 63 10.72 17.41 -8.94
N LEU A 64 10.83 17.17 -10.25
CA LEU A 64 11.89 17.71 -11.12
C LEU A 64 11.99 19.26 -11.07
N TRP A 65 10.97 19.92 -10.51
CA TRP A 65 10.77 21.37 -10.45
C TRP A 65 10.74 21.92 -9.03
N GLU A 66 10.95 21.09 -8.01
CA GLU A 66 11.24 21.61 -6.67
C GLU A 66 12.61 22.27 -6.72
N GLU A 67 12.63 23.60 -6.51
CA GLU A 67 13.88 24.29 -6.24
C GLU A 67 14.54 23.55 -5.06
N PRO A 68 15.79 23.06 -5.22
CA PRO A 68 16.46 22.39 -4.12
C PRO A 68 16.44 23.37 -2.95
N ALA A 69 15.73 22.96 -1.89
CA ALA A 69 15.56 23.75 -0.66
C ALA A 69 16.88 24.46 -0.37
N PRO A 70 16.87 25.77 -0.05
CA PRO A 70 18.10 26.53 0.13
C PRO A 70 18.97 25.78 1.13
N THR A 71 19.96 25.07 0.61
CA THR A 71 20.90 24.36 1.45
C THR A 71 21.71 25.44 2.12
N LEU A 72 21.96 25.27 3.43
CA LEU A 72 22.72 26.21 4.26
C LEU A 72 24.14 26.52 3.71
N PHE A 73 24.54 25.84 2.64
CA PHE A 73 25.85 25.88 2.01
C PHE A 73 25.82 26.34 0.53
N LYS A 74 24.72 26.92 0.04
CA LYS A 74 24.79 27.72 -1.19
C LYS A 74 25.46 29.05 -0.86
N GLN A 75 26.77 29.10 -1.11
CA GLN A 75 27.61 30.29 -1.08
C GLN A 75 27.53 31.03 -2.41
#